data_AF-A0A2V6FCQ4-F1
#
_entry.id   AF-A0A2V6FCQ4-F1
#
_cell.length_a   1.000
_cell.length_b   1.000
_cell.length_c   1.000
_cell.angle_alpha   90.00
_cell.angle_beta   90.00
_cell.angle_gamma   90.00
#
_symmetry.space_group_name_H-M   'P 1'
#
loop_
_entity.id
_entity.type
_entity.pdbx_description
1 polymer ?
#
loop_
_entity_poly.entity_id
_entity_poly.type
_entity_poly.pdbx_seq_one_letter_code
_entity_poly.pdbx_strand_id
1 'polypeptide(L)'
;MTAAQSDSPIGKWKTFDDKTGRVKSIVQIKEENGELTGKVLEVLESPAGPHPLCRPCEGERKDQPVEGMTILWGAKKNGASWEEGEILDPENGKIYHVTLTLLDSGQKLEVHGYVGISAIGRSQIWQRQEERSSNQ
;
A
#
# COMPACT_ATOMS: atom_id res chain seq x y z
N MET A 1 6.07 10.41 -26.39
CA MET A 1 6.57 10.96 -25.12
C MET A 1 6.85 9.78 -24.21
N THR A 2 8.11 9.54 -23.87
CA THR A 2 8.52 8.38 -23.06
C THR A 2 8.25 8.72 -21.59
N ALA A 3 7.33 8.01 -20.93
CA ALA A 3 7.17 8.10 -19.48
C ALA A 3 8.47 7.67 -18.81
N ALA A 4 8.96 8.42 -17.83
CA ALA A 4 10.13 8.03 -17.05
C ALA A 4 9.81 6.73 -16.30
N GLN A 5 10.61 5.69 -16.54
CA GLN A 5 10.48 4.41 -15.84
C GLN A 5 10.93 4.61 -14.39
N SER A 6 10.03 4.36 -13.44
CA SER A 6 10.41 4.29 -12.03
C SER A 6 10.72 2.84 -11.68
N ASP A 7 11.98 2.55 -11.34
CA ASP A 7 12.46 1.23 -10.96
C ASP A 7 12.30 0.94 -9.46
N SER A 8 11.61 1.83 -8.74
CA SER A 8 11.40 1.74 -7.30
C SER A 8 9.93 1.93 -6.90
N PRO A 9 9.43 1.16 -5.91
CA PRO A 9 8.09 1.32 -5.35
C PRO A 9 7.98 2.55 -4.44
N ILE A 10 9.08 3.24 -4.13
CA ILE A 10 9.05 4.50 -3.38
C ILE A 10 8.18 5.52 -4.13
N GLY A 11 7.29 6.20 -3.41
CA GLY A 11 6.35 7.17 -3.97
C GLY A 11 4.96 7.10 -3.35
N LYS A 12 4.00 7.81 -3.96
CA LYS A 12 2.60 7.79 -3.54
C LYS A 12 1.78 6.90 -4.47
N TRP A 13 0.82 6.19 -3.89
CA TRP A 13 0.02 5.18 -4.56
C TRP A 13 -1.44 5.33 -4.21
N LYS A 14 -2.30 5.30 -5.23
CA LYS A 14 -3.74 5.15 -5.08
C LYS A 14 -4.07 3.68 -4.87
N THR A 15 -4.82 3.42 -3.81
CA THR A 15 -5.44 2.12 -3.53
C THR A 15 -6.89 2.13 -3.97
N PHE A 16 -7.47 0.94 -4.13
CA PHE A 16 -8.83 0.78 -4.63
C PHE A 16 -9.62 -0.16 -3.71
N ASP A 17 -10.92 0.09 -3.60
CA ASP A 17 -11.84 -0.86 -2.98
C ASP A 17 -12.14 -1.98 -3.98
N ASP A 18 -11.88 -3.23 -3.59
CA ASP A 18 -11.99 -4.39 -4.49
C ASP A 18 -13.43 -4.67 -4.95
N LYS A 19 -14.44 -4.16 -4.24
CA LYS A 19 -15.86 -4.42 -4.55
C LYS A 19 -16.41 -3.38 -5.53
N THR A 20 -16.01 -2.12 -5.37
CA THR A 20 -16.57 -0.97 -6.08
C THR A 20 -15.62 -0.42 -7.14
N GLY A 21 -14.32 -0.71 -7.05
CA GLY A 21 -13.29 -0.16 -7.93
C GLY A 21 -13.00 1.33 -7.70
N ARG A 22 -13.58 1.94 -6.66
CA ARG A 22 -13.35 3.36 -6.34
C ARG A 22 -12.04 3.54 -5.60
N VAL A 23 -11.44 4.73 -5.76
CA VAL A 23 -10.19 5.06 -5.07
C VAL A 23 -10.46 5.16 -3.58
N LYS A 24 -9.73 4.37 -2.79
CA LYS A 24 -9.94 4.24 -1.34
C LYS A 24 -9.02 5.14 -0.54
N SER A 25 -7.72 5.10 -0.81
CA SER A 25 -6.73 5.87 -0.06
C SER A 25 -5.49 6.22 -0.89
N ILE A 26 -4.71 7.16 -0.37
CA ILE A 26 -3.35 7.44 -0.81
C ILE A 26 -2.37 6.84 0.20
N VAL A 27 -1.48 5.98 -0.26
CA VAL A 27 -0.40 5.39 0.55
C VAL A 27 0.94 5.89 0.05
N GLN A 28 1.78 6.39 0.96
CA GLN A 28 3.18 6.73 0.66
C GLN A 28 4.08 5.58 1.06
N ILE A 29 4.85 5.07 0.10
CA ILE A 29 5.93 4.11 0.33
C ILE A 29 7.25 4.88 0.40
N LYS A 30 8.04 4.58 1.42
CA LYS A 30 9.42 5.04 1.62
C LYS A 30 10.33 3.84 1.87
N GLU A 31 11.64 4.06 1.77
CA GLU A 31 12.65 3.10 2.18
C GLU A 31 13.41 3.65 3.39
N GLU A 32 13.54 2.82 4.43
CA GLU A 32 14.30 3.12 5.63
C GLU A 32 15.13 1.88 5.97
N ASN A 33 16.46 2.06 6.08
CA ASN A 33 17.40 0.97 6.37
C ASN A 33 17.31 -0.24 5.40
N GLY A 34 16.98 0.01 4.13
CA GLY A 34 16.84 -1.03 3.10
C GLY A 34 15.53 -1.81 3.14
N GLU A 35 14.59 -1.41 3.99
CA GLU A 35 13.24 -1.96 4.08
C GLU A 35 12.21 -0.92 3.65
N LEU A 36 11.19 -1.35 2.91
CA LEU A 36 10.08 -0.48 2.55
C LEU A 36 9.08 -0.37 3.70
N THR A 37 8.61 0.84 3.92
CA THR A 37 7.49 1.16 4.80
C THR A 37 6.41 1.91 4.03
N GLY A 38 5.14 1.63 4.33
CA GLY A 38 3.99 2.25 3.68
C GLY A 38 3.04 2.87 4.69
N LYS A 39 2.79 4.17 4.56
CA LYS A 39 1.94 4.97 5.45
C LYS A 39 0.73 5.50 4.69
N VAL A 40 -0.47 5.33 5.25
CA VAL A 40 -1.68 5.97 4.71
C VAL A 40 -1.56 7.48 4.92
N LEU A 41 -1.54 8.25 3.84
CA LEU A 41 -1.52 9.71 3.90
C LEU A 41 -2.93 10.29 4.01
N GLU A 42 -3.88 9.70 3.28
CA GLU A 42 -5.24 10.22 3.14
C GLU A 42 -6.20 9.06 2.90
N VAL A 43 -7.37 9.09 3.53
CA VAL A 43 -8.49 8.22 3.19
C VAL A 43 -9.49 9.02 2.36
N LEU A 44 -9.64 8.62 1.10
CA LEU A 44 -10.53 9.29 0.14
C LEU A 44 -11.95 8.73 0.19
N GLU A 45 -12.07 7.44 0.48
CA GLU A 45 -13.36 6.77 0.58
C GLU A 45 -13.33 5.68 1.64
N SER A 46 -14.33 5.68 2.51
CA SER A 46 -14.51 4.64 3.52
C SER A 46 -16.00 4.49 3.90
N PRO A 47 -16.49 3.26 4.11
CA PRO A 47 -17.84 3.03 4.63
C PRO A 47 -18.01 3.52 6.08
N ALA A 48 -16.91 3.78 6.80
CA ALA A 48 -16.93 4.26 8.18
C ALA A 48 -16.86 5.81 8.30
N GLY A 49 -16.89 6.54 7.19
CA GLY A 49 -16.83 8.01 7.15
C GLY A 49 -15.44 8.57 6.83
N PRO A 50 -15.26 9.91 6.88
CA PRO A 50 -14.06 10.58 6.36
C PRO A 50 -12.77 10.30 7.14
N HIS A 51 -12.86 10.01 8.44
CA HIS A 51 -11.70 9.71 9.28
C HIS A 51 -11.92 8.38 10.00
N PRO A 52 -11.82 7.24 9.29
CA PRO A 52 -12.09 5.95 9.88
C PRO A 52 -11.00 5.61 10.91
N LEU A 53 -11.42 4.95 11.99
CA LEU A 53 -10.52 4.36 12.98
C LEU A 53 -10.32 2.87 12.67
N CYS A 54 -9.13 2.33 12.93
CA CYS A 54 -8.93 0.89 12.90
C CYS A 54 -9.47 0.21 14.16
N ARG A 55 -10.80 0.12 14.25
CA ARG A 55 -11.49 -0.58 15.35
C ARG A 55 -11.11 -2.07 15.49
N PRO A 56 -10.93 -2.85 14.40
CA PRO A 56 -10.58 -4.27 14.54
C PRO A 56 -9.08 -4.49 14.80
N CYS A 57 -8.24 -3.45 14.69
CA CYS A 57 -6.82 -3.57 15.04
C CYS A 57 -6.64 -3.87 16.53
N GLU A 58 -5.48 -4.43 16.86
CA GLU A 58 -5.06 -4.72 18.24
C GLU A 58 -3.88 -3.83 18.67
N GLY A 59 -3.61 -3.82 19.98
CA GLY A 59 -2.49 -3.08 20.58
C GLY A 59 -2.55 -1.58 20.30
N GLU A 60 -1.39 -0.97 20.05
CA GLU A 60 -1.23 0.47 19.81
C GLU A 60 -1.97 0.98 18.55
N ARG A 61 -2.42 0.09 17.67
CA ARG A 61 -3.16 0.45 16.45
C ARG A 61 -4.67 0.42 16.65
N LYS A 62 -5.16 -0.12 17.77
CA LYS A 62 -6.58 -0.20 18.08
C LYS A 62 -7.18 1.18 18.26
N ASP A 63 -8.33 1.39 17.61
CA ASP A 63 -9.11 2.64 17.67
C ASP A 63 -8.30 3.89 17.27
N GLN A 64 -7.17 3.71 16.57
CA GLN A 64 -6.37 4.81 16.04
C GLN A 64 -6.85 5.22 14.63
N PRO A 65 -6.68 6.49 14.24
CA PRO A 65 -6.94 6.94 12.88
C PRO A 65 -6.18 6.10 11.85
N VAL A 66 -6.87 5.70 10.79
CA VAL A 66 -6.24 5.02 9.65
C VAL A 66 -5.33 5.99 8.90
N GLU A 67 -5.73 7.26 8.79
CA GLU A 67 -4.86 8.32 8.28
C GLU A 67 -3.65 8.50 9.20
N GLY A 68 -2.47 8.45 8.62
CA GLY A 68 -1.21 8.47 9.36
C GLY A 68 -0.76 7.11 9.88
N MET A 69 -1.51 6.03 9.67
CA MET A 69 -1.10 4.69 10.09
C MET A 69 -0.08 4.08 9.12
N THR A 70 1.01 3.53 9.65
CA THR A 70 1.90 2.64 8.88
C THR A 70 1.24 1.29 8.73
N ILE A 71 0.91 0.92 7.50
CA ILE A 71 0.21 -0.32 7.16
C ILE A 71 1.09 -1.33 6.43
N LEU A 72 2.25 -0.93 5.91
CA LEU A 72 3.19 -1.84 5.24
C LEU A 72 4.59 -1.65 5.83
N TRP A 73 5.33 -2.72 6.08
CA TRP A 73 6.70 -2.66 6.60
C TRP A 73 7.51 -3.90 6.22
N GLY A 74 8.84 -3.82 6.36
CA GLY A 74 9.77 -4.95 6.28
C GLY A 74 10.09 -5.45 4.87
N ALA A 75 9.43 -4.94 3.82
CA ALA A 75 9.60 -5.49 2.48
C ALA A 75 10.99 -5.14 1.90
N LYS A 76 11.76 -6.14 1.47
CA LYS A 76 13.15 -6.01 1.00
C LYS A 76 13.28 -6.40 -0.46
N LYS A 77 14.16 -5.71 -1.18
CA LYS A 77 14.40 -5.99 -2.60
C LYS A 77 14.94 -7.40 -2.79
N ASN A 78 14.26 -8.21 -3.61
CA ASN A 78 14.67 -9.53 -4.04
C ASN A 78 14.52 -9.64 -5.57
N GLY A 79 15.60 -9.40 -6.31
CA GLY A 79 15.55 -9.38 -7.78
C GLY A 79 14.62 -8.29 -8.31
N ALA A 80 13.46 -8.71 -8.87
CA ALA A 80 12.46 -7.82 -9.46
C ALA A 80 11.28 -7.49 -8.52
N SER A 81 11.20 -8.13 -7.36
CA SER A 81 10.15 -7.97 -6.35
C SER A 81 10.72 -7.40 -5.06
N TRP A 82 9.83 -7.04 -4.13
CA TRP A 82 10.15 -6.81 -2.73
C TRP A 82 9.36 -7.81 -1.87
N GLU A 83 10.06 -8.57 -1.03
CA GLU A 83 9.52 -9.72 -0.31
C GLU A 83 9.76 -9.59 1.20
N GLU A 84 9.35 -10.60 1.99
CA GLU A 84 9.43 -10.63 3.46
C GLU A 84 8.60 -9.57 4.18
N GLY A 85 7.91 -8.71 3.44
CA GLY A 85 7.11 -7.65 4.02
C GLY A 85 5.87 -8.17 4.71
N GLU A 86 5.28 -7.28 5.50
CA GLU A 86 3.96 -7.45 6.08
C GLU A 86 3.07 -6.26 5.71
N ILE A 87 1.77 -6.53 5.63
CA ILE A 87 0.74 -5.51 5.42
C ILE A 87 -0.44 -5.72 6.37
N LEU A 88 -0.85 -4.65 7.05
CA LEU A 88 -2.05 -4.57 7.86
C LEU A 88 -3.24 -4.15 6.98
N ASP A 89 -4.35 -4.87 7.07
CA ASP A 89 -5.64 -4.42 6.55
C ASP A 89 -6.43 -3.74 7.68
N PRO A 90 -6.62 -2.40 7.66
CA PRO A 90 -7.34 -1.70 8.71
C PRO A 90 -8.85 -2.05 8.77
N GLU A 91 -9.42 -2.66 7.73
CA GLU A 91 -10.84 -3.04 7.73
C GLU A 91 -11.13 -4.28 8.57
N ASN A 92 -10.15 -5.16 8.73
CA ASN A 92 -10.32 -6.39 9.49
C ASN A 92 -9.26 -6.60 10.58
N GLY A 93 -8.28 -5.69 10.68
CA GLY A 93 -7.23 -5.70 11.71
C GLY A 93 -6.16 -6.76 11.51
N LYS A 94 -6.19 -7.52 10.42
CA LYS A 94 -5.27 -8.65 10.18
C LYS A 94 -4.02 -8.19 9.47
N ILE A 95 -2.93 -8.85 9.82
CA ILE A 95 -1.61 -8.70 9.19
C ILE A 95 -1.39 -9.90 8.27
N TYR A 96 -0.89 -9.61 7.08
CA TYR A 96 -0.58 -10.58 6.03
C TYR A 96 0.88 -10.44 5.61
N HIS A 97 1.50 -11.52 5.16
CA HIS A 97 2.74 -11.39 4.41
C HIS A 97 2.46 -10.75 3.06
N VAL A 98 3.41 -9.98 2.53
CA VAL A 98 3.24 -9.27 1.27
C VAL A 98 4.46 -9.38 0.37
N THR A 99 4.19 -9.55 -0.92
CA THR A 99 5.16 -9.37 -2.00
C THR A 99 4.72 -8.18 -2.86
N LEU A 100 5.65 -7.30 -3.19
CA LEU A 100 5.43 -6.13 -4.04
C LEU A 100 6.15 -6.29 -5.37
N THR A 101 5.45 -6.07 -6.48
CA THR A 101 6.02 -6.18 -7.83
C THR A 101 5.66 -4.95 -8.65
N LEU A 102 6.66 -4.26 -9.20
CA LEU A 102 6.40 -3.16 -10.12
C LEU A 102 5.96 -3.68 -11.49
N LEU A 103 4.88 -3.09 -12.00
CA LEU A 103 4.31 -3.38 -13.30
C LEU A 103 4.25 -2.10 -14.14
N ASP A 104 4.01 -2.24 -15.44
CA ASP A 104 3.79 -1.13 -16.37
C ASP A 104 4.85 -0.03 -16.26
N SER A 105 6.13 -0.42 -16.29
CA SER A 105 7.28 0.50 -16.16
C SER A 105 7.25 1.35 -14.88
N GLY A 106 6.70 0.77 -13.80
CA GLY A 106 6.61 1.38 -12.49
C GLY A 106 5.34 2.17 -12.25
N GLN A 107 4.40 2.25 -13.20
CA GLN A 107 3.14 2.98 -13.04
C GLN A 107 2.10 2.21 -12.21
N LYS A 108 2.29 0.91 -12.07
CA LYS A 108 1.46 0.04 -11.24
C LYS A 108 2.33 -0.73 -10.25
N LEU A 109 1.75 -1.01 -9.10
CA LEU A 109 2.33 -1.87 -8.09
C LEU A 109 1.34 -2.99 -7.81
N GLU A 110 1.74 -4.23 -8.12
CA GLU A 110 1.04 -5.37 -7.59
C GLU A 110 1.43 -5.55 -6.13
N VAL A 111 0.41 -5.62 -5.27
CA VAL A 111 0.52 -5.87 -3.83
C VAL A 111 -0.14 -7.21 -3.57
N HIS A 112 0.66 -8.26 -3.41
CA HIS A 112 0.19 -9.61 -3.21
C HIS A 112 0.25 -10.01 -1.73
N GLY A 113 -0.89 -10.05 -1.05
CA GLY A 113 -1.02 -10.41 0.35
C GLY A 113 -1.42 -11.88 0.55
N TYR A 114 -0.79 -12.60 1.48
CA TYR A 114 -1.03 -14.03 1.70
C TYR A 114 -0.88 -14.45 3.18
N VAL A 115 -1.37 -15.66 3.49
CA VAL A 115 -1.23 -16.30 4.81
C VAL A 115 -0.48 -17.62 4.64
N GLY A 116 0.65 -17.78 5.32
CA GLY A 116 1.48 -18.98 5.22
C GLY A 116 2.25 -19.04 3.89
N ILE A 117 1.69 -19.70 2.88
CA ILE A 117 2.33 -19.84 1.55
C ILE A 117 1.80 -18.81 0.54
N SER A 118 2.70 -18.25 -0.28
CA SER A 118 2.37 -17.21 -1.26
C SER A 118 1.38 -17.65 -2.34
N ALA A 119 1.26 -18.94 -2.63
CA ALA A 119 0.28 -19.44 -3.60
C ALA A 119 -1.19 -19.25 -3.16
N ILE A 120 -1.45 -19.04 -1.86
CA ILE A 120 -2.80 -18.87 -1.29
C ILE A 120 -2.92 -17.43 -0.75
N GLY A 121 -3.09 -16.50 -1.68
CA GLY A 121 -3.17 -15.08 -1.40
C GLY A 121 -4.14 -14.33 -2.32
N ARG A 122 -4.10 -13.01 -2.23
CA ARG A 122 -4.84 -12.09 -3.11
C ARG A 122 -3.91 -10.98 -3.57
N SER A 123 -3.99 -10.63 -4.84
CA SER A 123 -3.31 -9.47 -5.42
C SER A 123 -4.26 -8.29 -5.52
N GLN A 124 -3.76 -7.10 -5.17
CA GLN A 124 -4.35 -5.82 -5.54
C GLN A 124 -3.39 -5.06 -6.44
N ILE A 125 -3.94 -4.24 -7.34
CA ILE A 125 -3.15 -3.34 -8.18
C ILE A 125 -3.30 -1.92 -7.67
N TRP A 126 -2.22 -1.36 -7.16
CA TRP A 126 -2.15 0.06 -6.81
C TRP A 126 -1.64 0.85 -8.01
N GLN A 127 -2.14 2.08 -8.15
CA GLN A 127 -1.75 2.98 -9.23
C GLN A 127 -0.86 4.09 -8.70
N ARG A 128 0.26 4.36 -9.36
CA ARG A 128 1.13 5.44 -8.93
C ARG A 128 0.37 6.76 -9.03
N GLN A 129 0.39 7.53 -7.95
CA GLN A 129 -0.08 8.90 -8.00
C GLN A 129 1.00 9.72 -8.69
N GLU A 130 0.74 10.11 -9.93
CA GLU A 130 1.57 11.09 -10.62
C GLU A 130 1.56 12.38 -9.79
N GLU A 131 2.75 12.85 -9.38
CA GLU A 131 2.91 14.22 -8.92
C GLU A 131 2.55 15.08 -10.15
N ARG A 132 1.38 15.72 -10.14
CA ARG A 132 1.22 16.87 -11.03
C ARG A 132 2.26 17.86 -10.57
N SER A 133 3.31 18.04 -11.37
CA SER A 133 4.17 19.21 -11.28
C SER A 133 3.25 20.41 -11.26
N SER A 134 3.00 20.98 -10.08
CA SER A 134 2.44 22.31 -9.97
C SER A 134 3.54 23.23 -10.45
N ASN A 135 3.58 23.40 -11.77
CA ASN A 135 4.43 24.35 -12.45
C ASN A 135 3.52 25.24 -13.28
N GLN A 136 2.71 26.04 -12.57
CA GLN A 136 2.42 27.46 -12.82
C GLN A 136 1.23 27.92 -11.97
#